data_AF-A0A1E3WNH3-F1
#
_entry.id   AF-A0A1E3WNH3-F1
#
_cell.length_a   1.000
_cell.length_b   1.000
_cell.length_c   1.000
_cell.angle_alpha   90.00
_cell.angle_beta   90.00
_cell.angle_gamma   90.00
#
_symmetry.space_group_name_H-M   'P 1'
#
loop_
_entity.id
_entity.type
_entity.pdbx_description
1 polymer ?
#
loop_
_entity_poly.entity_id
_entity_poly.type
_entity_poly.pdbx_seq_one_letter_code
_entity_poly.pdbx_strand_id
1 'polypeptide(L)'
;MNTKDSIIRSLKVYRVLGAYLCHAYALTVFSSQGTTVDGDTFTLYSGRMAQREFHVALSCHKDESHVYINEEEINEHLKAIKEDVEITDEIRHTTLATLINQESQYYLEIEYLKREKQ
;
A
#
# COMPACT_ATOMS: atom_id res chain seq x y z
N MET A 1 23.73 -48.88 24.63
CA MET A 1 24.63 -47.81 24.12
C MET A 1 24.17 -47.49 22.71
N ASN A 2 23.74 -46.24 22.48
CA ASN A 2 22.97 -45.74 21.35
C ASN A 2 23.74 -45.80 20.02
N THR A 3 23.06 -46.14 18.92
CA THR A 3 23.57 -45.96 17.55
C THR A 3 22.47 -45.31 16.70
N LYS A 4 22.01 -44.13 17.16
CA LYS A 4 21.01 -43.31 16.47
C LYS A 4 21.59 -42.05 15.78
N ASP A 5 22.90 -41.99 15.58
CA ASP A 5 23.58 -40.77 15.11
C ASP A 5 24.12 -40.89 13.67
N SER A 6 23.31 -41.35 12.72
CA SER A 6 23.72 -41.47 11.30
C SER A 6 22.91 -40.62 10.31
N ILE A 7 22.09 -39.67 10.75
CA ILE A 7 21.34 -38.80 9.81
C ILE A 7 21.36 -37.35 10.29
N ILE A 8 22.54 -36.74 10.29
CA ILE A 8 22.65 -35.29 10.17
C ILE A 8 23.59 -35.04 9.00
N ARG A 9 23.02 -35.11 7.78
CA ARG A 9 23.66 -34.47 6.62
C ARG A 9 23.78 -33.00 6.99
N SER A 10 25.01 -32.56 7.17
CA SER A 10 25.40 -31.18 7.40
C SER A 10 24.71 -30.28 6.38
N LEU A 11 23.62 -29.63 6.80
CA LEU A 11 23.06 -28.48 6.11
C LEU A 11 24.10 -27.38 6.28
N LYS A 12 24.98 -27.24 5.28
CA LYS A 12 25.87 -26.08 5.17
C LYS A 12 24.97 -24.86 4.97
N VAL A 13 24.59 -24.22 6.07
CA VAL A 13 24.05 -22.87 6.06
C VAL A 13 25.21 -21.97 5.64
N TYR A 14 25.22 -21.59 4.37
CA TYR A 14 26.10 -20.53 3.89
C TYR A 14 25.64 -19.22 4.55
N ARG A 15 26.45 -18.73 5.48
CA ARG A 15 26.31 -17.42 6.11
C ARG A 15 26.59 -16.35 5.06
N VAL A 16 25.56 -15.93 4.34
CA VAL A 16 25.62 -14.70 3.53
C VAL A 16 25.57 -13.52 4.50
N LEU A 17 26.59 -12.65 4.44
CA LEU A 17 26.61 -11.39 5.19
C LEU A 17 25.34 -10.57 4.85
N GLY A 18 24.51 -10.32 5.86
CA GLY A 18 23.42 -9.34 5.80
C GLY A 18 22.11 -9.82 5.15
N ALA A 19 21.47 -10.87 5.70
CA ALA A 19 20.07 -11.15 5.36
C ALA A 19 19.17 -10.15 6.09
N TYR A 20 18.72 -9.09 5.41
CA TYR A 20 17.65 -8.20 5.88
C TYR A 20 16.30 -8.91 5.73
N LEU A 21 16.02 -9.84 6.64
CA LEU A 21 14.70 -10.45 6.76
C LEU A 21 13.75 -9.43 7.40
N CYS A 22 12.86 -8.83 6.61
CA CYS A 22 11.71 -8.10 7.12
C CYS A 22 10.47 -9.00 7.11
N HIS A 23 9.50 -8.69 7.98
CA HIS A 23 8.23 -9.41 7.98
C HIS A 23 7.42 -8.98 6.75
N ALA A 24 7.38 -9.83 5.71
CA ALA A 24 6.78 -9.50 4.41
C ALA A 24 5.25 -9.76 4.33
N TYR A 25 4.57 -9.90 5.47
CA TYR A 25 3.13 -10.14 5.51
C TYR A 25 2.30 -8.90 5.11
N ALA A 26 2.83 -7.70 5.35
CA ALA A 26 2.21 -6.43 5.00
C ALA A 26 3.27 -5.35 4.83
N LEU A 27 3.09 -4.49 3.83
CA LEU A 27 3.99 -3.38 3.52
C LEU A 27 3.17 -2.11 3.30
N THR A 28 3.75 -0.96 3.65
CA THR A 28 3.18 0.31 3.21
C THR A 28 3.47 0.50 1.72
N VAL A 29 2.61 1.22 1.01
CA VAL A 29 2.77 1.55 -0.42
C VAL A 29 4.13 2.20 -0.71
N PHE A 30 4.61 3.04 0.22
CA PHE A 30 5.93 3.65 0.11
C PHE A 30 7.05 2.62 0.17
N SER A 31 6.98 1.66 1.11
CA SER A 31 7.99 0.61 1.26
C SER A 31 7.94 -0.45 0.16
N SER A 32 6.79 -0.64 -0.49
CA SER A 32 6.62 -1.60 -1.59
C SER A 32 7.08 -1.03 -2.93
N GLN A 33 7.48 0.23 -3.01
CA GLN A 33 7.91 0.84 -4.26
C GLN A 33 9.10 0.07 -4.86
N GLY A 34 8.97 -0.34 -6.12
CA GLY A 34 9.99 -1.14 -6.83
C GLY A 34 10.03 -2.61 -6.40
N THR A 35 9.10 -3.05 -5.56
CA THR A 35 8.92 -4.47 -5.23
C THR A 35 7.89 -5.09 -6.16
N THR A 36 8.17 -6.30 -6.63
CA THR A 36 7.22 -7.15 -7.35
C THR A 36 7.00 -8.43 -6.56
N VAL A 37 5.75 -8.65 -6.15
CA VAL A 37 5.29 -9.85 -5.46
C VAL A 37 5.02 -10.92 -6.51
N ASP A 38 5.62 -12.09 -6.32
CA ASP A 38 5.37 -13.28 -7.13
C ASP A 38 4.05 -13.93 -6.70
N GLY A 39 2.93 -13.31 -7.11
CA GLY A 39 1.58 -13.71 -6.76
C GLY A 39 0.61 -12.52 -6.73
N ASP A 40 -0.51 -12.72 -6.03
CA ASP A 40 -1.55 -11.72 -5.84
C ASP A 40 -1.15 -10.67 -4.79
N THR A 41 -1.63 -9.44 -4.97
CA THR A 41 -1.52 -8.38 -3.97
C THR A 41 -2.88 -7.97 -3.42
N PHE A 42 -2.92 -7.67 -2.13
CA PHE A 42 -4.11 -7.19 -1.45
C PHE A 42 -3.81 -5.82 -0.84
N THR A 43 -4.48 -4.79 -1.37
CA THR A 43 -4.29 -3.40 -0.96
C THR A 43 -5.54 -2.91 -0.22
N LEU A 44 -5.36 -2.39 0.98
CA LEU A 44 -6.39 -1.59 1.65
C LEU A 44 -6.25 -0.13 1.19
N TYR A 45 -7.23 0.38 0.46
CA TYR A 45 -7.31 1.79 0.10
C TYR A 45 -7.55 2.64 1.35
N SER A 46 -6.97 3.84 1.35
CA SER A 46 -7.35 4.92 2.26
C SER A 46 -7.56 6.19 1.44
N GLY A 47 -8.47 7.07 1.86
CA GLY A 47 -8.79 8.35 1.22
C GLY A 47 -7.59 9.31 1.09
N ARG A 48 -6.47 9.01 1.74
CA ARG A 48 -5.19 9.72 1.57
C ARG A 48 -4.33 9.21 0.41
N MET A 49 -4.69 8.07 -0.19
CA MET A 49 -3.99 7.51 -1.34
C MET A 49 -4.47 8.23 -2.60
N ALA A 50 -3.61 9.15 -3.06
CA ALA A 50 -3.78 9.81 -4.35
C ALA A 50 -3.39 8.87 -5.50
N GLN A 51 -3.55 9.37 -6.74
CA GLN A 51 -3.39 8.57 -7.95
C GLN A 51 -2.04 7.83 -8.01
N ARG A 52 -0.96 8.50 -7.62
CA ARG A 52 0.40 7.96 -7.68
C ARG A 52 0.59 6.79 -6.73
N GLU A 53 0.20 6.96 -5.47
CA GLU A 53 0.29 5.92 -4.44
C GLU A 53 -0.59 4.73 -4.82
N PHE A 54 -1.81 5.00 -5.28
CA PHE A 54 -2.73 3.98 -5.75
C PHE A 54 -2.17 3.17 -6.92
N HIS A 55 -1.57 3.85 -7.91
CA HIS A 55 -0.90 3.19 -9.03
C HIS A 55 0.27 2.31 -8.57
N VAL A 56 1.11 2.79 -7.65
CA VAL A 56 2.23 2.00 -7.12
C VAL A 56 1.71 0.73 -6.45
N ALA A 57 0.71 0.85 -5.57
CA ALA A 57 0.13 -0.30 -4.87
C ALA A 57 -0.41 -1.36 -5.84
N LEU A 58 -1.09 -0.91 -6.90
CA LEU A 58 -1.61 -1.79 -7.94
C LEU A 58 -0.54 -2.36 -8.86
N SER A 59 0.64 -1.75 -8.98
CA SER A 59 1.70 -2.24 -9.88
C SER A 59 2.59 -3.33 -9.29
N CYS A 60 2.45 -3.64 -8.00
CA CYS A 60 3.34 -4.53 -7.28
C CYS A 60 3.07 -6.04 -7.46
N HIS A 61 2.07 -6.45 -8.24
CA HIS A 61 1.70 -7.88 -8.44
C HIS A 61 2.29 -8.45 -9.73
N LYS A 62 2.37 -9.78 -9.83
CA LYS A 62 2.57 -10.47 -11.12
C LYS A 62 1.27 -11.05 -11.69
N ASP A 63 0.34 -11.45 -10.82
CA ASP A 63 -0.87 -12.17 -11.21
C ASP A 63 -2.11 -11.26 -11.13
N GLU A 64 -2.70 -11.07 -9.95
CA GLU A 64 -3.82 -10.14 -9.73
C GLU A 64 -3.56 -9.12 -8.60
N SER A 65 -4.26 -7.98 -8.66
CA SER A 65 -4.29 -7.01 -7.56
C SER A 65 -5.71 -6.76 -7.11
N HIS A 66 -5.94 -6.97 -5.81
CA HIS A 66 -7.23 -6.77 -5.17
C HIS A 66 -7.18 -5.52 -4.30
N VAL A 67 -8.19 -4.67 -4.44
CA VAL A 67 -8.35 -3.47 -3.65
C VAL A 67 -9.57 -3.62 -2.75
N TYR A 68 -9.36 -3.40 -1.46
CA TYR A 68 -10.41 -3.28 -0.46
C TYR A 68 -10.58 -1.83 -0.07
N ILE A 69 -11.83 -1.42 0.09
CA ILE A 69 -12.21 -0.03 0.35
C ILE A 69 -13.18 -0.03 1.52
N ASN A 70 -12.91 0.80 2.52
CA ASN A 70 -13.83 0.97 3.62
C ASN A 70 -14.98 1.89 3.19
N GLU A 71 -16.19 1.34 3.11
CA GLU A 71 -17.38 2.12 2.75
C GLU A 71 -17.66 3.26 3.73
N GLU A 72 -17.38 3.07 5.02
CA GLU A 72 -17.58 4.11 6.05
C GLU A 72 -16.67 5.31 5.80
N GLU A 73 -15.41 5.08 5.41
CA GLU A 73 -14.45 6.15 5.10
C GLU A 73 -14.93 7.02 3.92
N ILE A 74 -15.49 6.40 2.88
CA ILE A 74 -16.04 7.13 1.73
C ILE A 74 -17.29 7.91 2.14
N ASN A 75 -18.14 7.33 2.98
CA ASN A 75 -19.35 7.97 3.49
C ASN A 75 -19.03 9.19 4.36
N GLU A 76 -17.99 9.13 5.18
CA GLU A 76 -17.51 10.27 5.97
C GLU A 76 -17.02 11.41 5.06
N HIS A 77 -16.25 11.09 4.01
CA HIS A 77 -15.82 12.06 3.01
C HIS A 77 -17.01 12.73 2.30
N LEU A 78 -18.05 11.95 1.97
CA LEU A 78 -19.27 12.47 1.36
C LEU A 78 -20.00 13.46 2.27
N LYS A 79 -20.21 13.08 3.54
CA LYS A 79 -20.87 13.92 4.54
C LYS A 79 -20.12 15.22 4.82
N ALA A 80 -18.79 15.18 4.75
CA ALA A 80 -17.95 16.38 4.91
C ALA A 80 -18.14 17.39 3.76
N ILE A 81 -18.50 16.93 2.56
CA ILE A 81 -18.69 17.79 1.38
C ILE A 81 -20.16 18.25 1.25
N LYS A 82 -21.12 17.43 1.67
CA LYS A 82 -22.56 17.73 1.59
C LYS A 82 -23.28 17.20 2.84
N GLU A 83 -23.91 18.10 3.60
CA GLU A 83 -24.57 17.76 4.88
C GLU A 83 -25.87 16.96 4.74
N ASP A 84 -26.46 16.82 3.54
CA ASP A 84 -27.78 16.18 3.36
C ASP A 84 -27.90 15.39 2.05
N VAL A 85 -27.06 14.36 1.89
CA VAL A 85 -27.07 13.49 0.70
C VAL A 85 -27.43 12.07 1.09
N GLU A 86 -28.44 11.51 0.42
CA GLU A 86 -28.69 10.07 0.46
C GLU A 86 -27.51 9.32 -0.14
N ILE A 87 -26.91 8.43 0.65
CA ILE A 87 -25.72 7.68 0.27
C ILE A 87 -26.15 6.48 -0.57
N THR A 88 -25.95 6.59 -1.88
CA THR A 88 -26.18 5.51 -2.86
C THR A 88 -24.84 5.01 -3.41
N ASP A 89 -24.79 3.74 -3.82
CA ASP A 89 -23.59 3.08 -4.40
C ASP A 89 -22.98 3.87 -5.56
N GLU A 90 -23.81 4.40 -6.45
CA GLU A 90 -23.37 5.20 -7.59
C GLU A 90 -22.59 6.45 -7.15
N ILE A 91 -23.06 7.11 -6.10
CA ILE A 91 -22.42 8.29 -5.52
C ILE A 91 -21.11 7.88 -4.85
N ARG A 92 -21.08 6.75 -4.13
CA ARG A 92 -19.86 6.21 -3.51
C ARG A 92 -18.79 5.91 -4.54
N HIS A 93 -19.13 5.23 -5.64
CA HIS A 93 -18.20 4.92 -6.72
C HIS A 93 -17.67 6.19 -7.40
N THR A 94 -18.55 7.17 -7.63
CA THR A 94 -18.16 8.46 -8.21
C THR A 94 -17.19 9.20 -7.29
N THR A 95 -17.50 9.27 -5.99
CA THR A 95 -16.62 9.92 -5.01
C THR A 95 -15.29 9.21 -4.91
N LEU A 96 -15.28 7.89 -4.83
CA LEU A 96 -14.04 7.11 -4.84
C LEU A 96 -13.19 7.43 -6.08
N ALA A 97 -13.80 7.45 -7.27
CA ALA A 97 -13.10 7.80 -8.50
C ALA A 97 -12.54 9.23 -8.44
N THR A 98 -13.26 10.18 -7.84
CA THR A 98 -12.72 11.54 -7.65
C THR A 98 -11.55 11.56 -6.68
N LEU A 99 -11.60 10.82 -5.57
CA LEU A 99 -10.52 10.76 -4.58
C LEU A 99 -9.25 10.12 -5.16
N ILE A 100 -9.40 9.00 -5.90
CA ILE A 100 -8.26 8.33 -6.55
C ILE A 100 -7.62 9.22 -7.61
N ASN A 101 -8.41 9.99 -8.36
CA ASN A 101 -7.89 10.88 -9.40
C ASN A 101 -7.34 12.21 -8.88
N GLN A 102 -7.30 12.43 -7.56
CA GLN A 102 -6.63 13.60 -7.03
C GLN A 102 -5.12 13.49 -7.26
N GLU A 103 -4.56 14.51 -7.91
CA GLU A 103 -3.11 14.72 -7.88
C GLU A 103 -2.77 15.44 -6.57
N SER A 104 -2.13 14.73 -5.65
CA SER A 104 -1.52 15.38 -4.49
C SER A 104 -0.18 15.97 -4.93
N GLN A 105 -0.13 17.29 -5.09
CA GLN A 105 1.15 18.00 -5.17
C GLN A 105 1.74 18.06 -3.75
N TYR A 106 2.48 17.02 -3.37
CA TYR A 106 3.34 17.11 -2.19
C TYR A 106 4.53 18.00 -2.52
N TYR A 107 4.46 19.26 -2.11
CA TYR A 107 5.64 20.11 -2.05
C TYR A 107 6.56 19.60 -0.97
N LEU A 108 7.84 19.51 -1.27
CA LEU A 108 8.84 19.27 -0.23
C LEU A 108 8.84 20.47 0.73
N GLU A 109 9.09 20.22 2.01
CA GLU A 109 9.11 21.28 3.03
C GLU A 109 10.10 22.41 2.71
N ILE A 110 11.19 22.07 2.01
CA ILE A 110 12.16 23.04 1.46
C ILE A 110 11.60 23.94 0.35
N GLU A 111 10.58 23.49 -0.38
CA GLU A 111 9.91 24.26 -1.44
C GLU A 111 8.90 25.25 -0.84
N TYR A 112 8.21 24.86 0.23
CA TYR A 112 7.38 25.78 1.02
C TYR A 112 8.20 26.93 1.60
N LEU A 113 9.35 26.62 2.22
CA LEU A 113 10.26 27.62 2.80
C LEU A 113 10.84 28.60 1.76
N LYS A 114 10.91 28.21 0.48
CA LYS A 114 11.33 29.11 -0.61
C LYS A 114 10.22 30.06 -1.06
N ARG A 115 8.95 29.65 -0.93
CA ARG A 115 7.78 30.46 -1.32
C ARG A 115 7.47 31.58 -0.33
N GLU A 116 7.72 31.38 0.96
CA GLU A 116 7.46 32.38 2.00
C GLU A 116 8.47 33.55 2.03
N LYS A 117 9.58 33.46 1.29
CA LYS A 117 10.65 34.47 1.27
C LYS A 117 10.59 35.44 0.06
N GLN A 118 9.53 35.40 -0.73
CA GLN A 118 9.24 36.35 -1.82
C GLN A 118 8.11 37.28 -1.42
#